data_AF-A0A5C7I116-F1
#
_entry.id   AF-A0A5C7I116-F1
#
_cell.length_a   1.000
_cell.length_b   1.000
_cell.length_c   1.000
_cell.angle_alpha   90.00
_cell.angle_beta   90.00
_cell.angle_gamma   90.00
#
_symmetry.space_group_name_H-M   'P 1'
#
loop_
_entity.id
_entity.type
_entity.pdbx_description
1 polymer ?
#
loop_
_entity_poly.entity_id
_entity_poly.type
_entity_poly.pdbx_seq_one_letter_code
_entity_poly.pdbx_strand_id
1 'polypeptide(L)'
;MNPISFQSAPPAPPPPWFPLLPPDPPRSFAFWETKNVYNQMKELQETLNLAEAMQKELETLMVMKDNEGSVENIDIRSRDPYVSMFSKYLEDRRIDLKSQEMLSVEAANSVMAKLRAQMEPFRYIADEKTPWEVKSAAVRLVNKAHKFKRNKMWRKRKRKHIAEMVAKEHEQFEQADQEADEWRAREIAKDIAKRKVQKMNEIAKLKAKEERKRLESELELVLVVEKLQELRSIRIQKLKKQGHFLPDEDDKFLEKVQAAVEEEERQALAAADTDAAKDAIANAEESRKTIHNSEPVSTDGSSDNVGVKKSKDQVNDTDKTEISDFTDSEPGGSEKQAYAGLYDSVANLPIEFYHYYHGSNTDLGTLIEVRRTWDAYIRPGGSRIPGHWVQPPPPANEIWASYLIRPK
;
A
#
# COMPACT_ATOMS: atom_id res chain seq x y z
N MET A 1 70.15 47.03 41.54
CA MET A 1 69.12 47.60 42.44
C MET A 1 67.78 46.98 42.10
N ASN A 2 66.92 46.75 43.08
CA ASN A 2 65.62 46.12 42.86
C ASN A 2 64.57 47.19 42.53
N PRO A 3 63.70 47.01 41.53
CA PRO A 3 62.51 47.85 41.36
C PRO A 3 61.51 47.57 42.49
N ILE A 4 60.84 48.62 42.96
CA ILE A 4 59.89 48.54 44.09
C ILE A 4 58.50 48.15 43.61
N SER A 5 57.88 47.19 44.30
CA SER A 5 56.52 46.72 44.03
C SER A 5 55.46 47.76 44.40
N PHE A 6 54.81 48.37 43.41
CA PHE A 6 53.56 49.11 43.65
C PHE A 6 52.37 48.12 43.70
N GLN A 7 51.91 47.80 44.91
CA GLN A 7 50.65 47.11 45.12
C GLN A 7 49.49 48.09 44.91
N SER A 8 48.73 47.92 43.83
CA SER A 8 47.39 48.51 43.70
C SER A 8 46.40 47.70 44.54
N ALA A 9 45.61 48.40 45.36
CA ALA A 9 44.55 47.77 46.15
C ALA A 9 43.40 47.29 45.24
N PRO A 10 42.73 46.16 45.56
CA PRO A 10 41.54 45.72 44.83
C PRO A 10 40.39 46.73 45.01
N PRO A 11 39.53 46.92 44.00
CA PRO A 11 38.38 47.82 44.10
C PRO A 11 37.36 47.32 45.13
N ALA A 12 36.68 48.26 45.79
CA ALA A 12 35.63 47.94 46.76
C ALA A 12 34.41 47.26 46.09
N PRO A 13 33.72 46.33 46.78
CA PRO A 13 32.50 45.74 46.26
C PRO A 13 31.38 46.77 46.10
N PRO A 14 30.53 46.68 45.06
CA PRO A 14 29.41 47.60 44.86
C PRO A 14 28.34 47.42 45.96
N PRO A 15 27.58 48.48 46.31
CA PRO A 15 26.56 48.42 47.35
C PRO A 15 25.39 47.49 46.96
N PRO A 16 24.75 46.82 47.94
CA PRO A 16 23.88 45.65 47.71
C PRO A 16 22.47 45.97 47.15
N TRP A 17 22.24 47.19 46.66
CA TRP A 17 20.91 47.68 46.24
C TRP A 17 20.76 47.85 44.72
N PHE A 18 21.74 47.44 43.92
CA PHE A 18 21.54 47.29 42.47
C PHE A 18 20.62 46.10 42.20
N PRO A 19 19.50 46.28 41.46
CA PRO A 19 18.74 45.15 40.95
C PRO A 19 19.64 44.28 40.08
N LEU A 20 19.68 42.98 40.36
CA LEU A 20 20.36 42.01 39.51
C LEU A 20 19.63 41.97 38.16
N LEU A 21 20.19 42.66 37.16
CA LEU A 21 19.79 42.49 35.77
C LEU A 21 19.86 40.99 35.41
N PRO A 22 18.94 40.46 34.59
CA PRO A 22 19.05 39.11 34.07
C PRO A 22 20.44 38.89 33.45
N PRO A 23 21.06 37.71 33.62
CA PRO A 23 22.35 37.44 33.01
C PRO A 23 22.28 37.66 31.50
N ASP A 24 23.28 38.35 30.93
CA ASP A 24 23.32 38.76 29.53
C ASP A 24 22.84 37.63 28.60
N PRO A 25 21.83 37.86 27.74
CA PRO A 25 21.35 36.82 26.83
C PRO A 25 22.54 36.33 25.98
N PRO A 26 22.77 35.01 25.90
CA PRO A 26 24.08 34.48 25.58
C PRO A 26 24.54 34.94 24.20
N ARG A 27 25.67 35.68 24.16
CA ARG A 27 26.37 36.12 22.94
C ARG A 27 26.90 34.96 22.05
N SER A 28 26.47 33.72 22.29
CA SER A 28 27.10 32.52 21.78
C SER A 28 26.26 31.78 20.74
N PHE A 29 27.00 31.14 19.84
CA PHE A 29 26.53 30.18 18.83
C PHE A 29 25.50 29.16 19.35
N ALA A 30 25.54 28.82 20.65
CA ALA A 30 24.67 27.84 21.30
C ALA A 30 23.17 28.20 21.28
N PHE A 31 22.79 29.48 21.15
CA PHE A 31 21.38 29.85 21.01
C PHE A 31 20.74 29.18 19.79
N TRP A 32 21.48 29.11 18.66
CA TRP A 32 21.00 28.55 17.39
C TRP A 32 20.97 27.02 17.33
N GLU A 33 21.20 26.33 18.46
CA GLU A 33 20.98 24.90 18.53
C GLU A 33 19.49 24.52 18.45
N THR A 34 19.21 23.38 17.82
CA THR A 34 17.83 22.96 17.49
C THR A 34 16.95 22.74 18.72
N LYS A 35 17.52 22.41 19.88
CA LYS A 35 16.78 22.32 21.16
C LYS A 35 16.50 23.71 21.75
N ASN A 36 17.49 24.58 21.72
CA ASN A 36 17.44 25.88 22.40
C ASN A 36 16.47 26.83 21.68
N VAL A 37 16.53 26.92 20.34
CA VAL A 37 15.53 27.66 19.56
C VAL A 37 14.12 27.08 19.72
N TYR A 38 13.97 25.76 19.85
CA TYR A 38 12.66 25.14 20.07
C TYR A 38 12.07 25.51 21.44
N ASN A 39 12.87 25.42 22.51
CA ASN A 39 12.45 25.81 23.85
C ASN A 39 12.12 27.32 23.91
N GLN A 40 12.99 28.19 23.37
CA GLN A 40 12.75 29.62 23.28
C GLN A 40 11.44 29.94 22.55
N MET A 41 11.16 29.28 21.42
CA MET A 41 9.93 29.50 20.65
C MET A 41 8.68 29.02 21.42
N LYS A 42 8.79 27.94 22.19
CA LYS A 42 7.71 27.45 23.07
C LYS A 42 7.44 28.45 24.20
N GLU A 43 8.47 28.90 24.90
CA GLU A 43 8.33 29.89 25.99
C GLU A 43 7.85 31.26 25.48
N LEU A 44 8.21 31.64 24.25
CA LEU A 44 7.70 32.82 23.59
C LEU A 44 6.21 32.67 23.28
N GLN A 45 5.77 31.52 22.76
CA GLN A 45 4.34 31.25 22.53
C GLN A 45 3.55 31.27 23.85
N GLU A 46 4.06 30.66 24.92
CA GLU A 46 3.44 30.67 26.25
C GLU A 46 3.33 32.09 26.82
N THR A 47 4.34 32.94 26.57
CA THR A 47 4.33 34.34 27.03
C THR A 47 3.45 35.25 26.15
N LEU A 48 3.31 34.95 24.85
CA LEU A 48 2.35 35.62 23.96
C LEU A 48 0.91 35.28 24.35
N ASN A 49 0.61 34.03 24.66
CA ASN A 49 -0.72 33.62 25.16
C ASN A 49 -1.08 34.36 26.47
N LEU A 50 -0.09 34.55 27.36
CA LEU A 50 -0.26 35.33 28.58
C LEU A 50 -0.47 36.83 28.30
N ALA A 51 0.24 37.40 27.32
CA ALA A 51 0.03 38.78 26.89
C ALA A 51 -1.37 39.00 26.29
N GLU A 52 -1.90 38.06 25.50
CA GLU A 52 -3.27 38.10 24.97
C GLU A 52 -4.32 38.01 26.09
N ALA A 53 -4.05 37.25 27.16
CA ALA A 53 -4.92 37.19 28.33
C ALA A 53 -4.90 38.52 29.12
N MET A 54 -3.72 39.10 29.36
CA MET A 54 -3.56 40.39 30.03
C MET A 54 -4.16 41.55 29.21
N GLN A 55 -4.09 41.49 27.87
CA GLN A 55 -4.77 42.44 26.99
C GLN A 55 -6.29 42.41 27.24
N LYS A 56 -6.91 41.23 27.25
CA LYS A 56 -8.36 41.08 27.48
C LYS A 56 -8.78 41.53 28.87
N GLU A 57 -7.95 41.30 29.89
CA GLU A 57 -8.21 41.81 31.24
C GLU A 57 -8.15 43.35 31.28
N LEU A 58 -7.17 43.98 30.63
CA LEU A 58 -7.09 45.43 30.55
C LEU A 58 -8.23 46.04 29.72
N GLU A 59 -8.65 45.38 28.63
CA GLU A 59 -9.82 45.77 27.84
C GLU A 59 -11.12 45.71 28.67
N THR A 60 -11.31 44.69 29.52
CA THR A 60 -12.51 44.60 30.37
C THR A 60 -12.48 45.60 31.51
N LEU A 61 -11.32 45.87 32.12
CA LEU A 61 -11.13 46.90 33.14
C LEU A 61 -11.41 48.32 32.58
N MET A 62 -10.95 48.61 31.36
CA MET A 62 -11.24 49.86 30.66
C MET A 62 -12.76 50.03 30.45
N VAL A 63 -13.44 49.00 29.95
CA VAL A 63 -14.91 49.01 29.79
C VAL A 63 -15.64 49.20 31.13
N MET A 64 -15.17 48.62 32.24
CA MET A 64 -15.78 48.87 33.57
C MET A 64 -15.63 50.33 33.99
N LYS A 65 -14.43 50.89 33.83
CA LYS A 65 -14.07 52.25 34.22
C LYS A 65 -14.84 53.31 33.43
N ASP A 66 -15.07 53.09 32.13
CA ASP A 66 -15.89 53.96 31.29
C ASP A 66 -17.37 53.95 31.72
N ASN A 67 -17.88 52.82 32.21
CA ASN A 67 -19.25 52.73 32.76
C ASN A 67 -19.38 53.36 34.16
N GLU A 68 -18.34 53.30 35.02
CA GLU A 68 -18.35 53.86 36.38
C GLU A 68 -18.56 55.39 36.39
N GLY A 69 -18.22 56.09 35.29
CA GLY A 69 -18.46 57.52 35.12
C GLY A 69 -19.88 57.92 34.69
N SER A 70 -20.74 56.97 34.29
CA SER A 70 -22.07 57.24 33.71
C SER A 70 -23.18 57.20 34.77
N VAL A 71 -23.46 58.35 35.39
CA VAL A 71 -24.44 58.47 36.50
C VAL A 71 -25.91 58.38 36.04
N GLU A 72 -26.19 58.33 34.73
CA GLU A 72 -27.55 58.20 34.19
C GLU A 72 -27.77 56.87 33.42
N ASN A 73 -29.00 56.34 33.55
CA ASN A 73 -29.55 55.14 32.90
C ASN A 73 -28.97 53.77 33.31
N ILE A 74 -29.48 53.32 34.46
CA ILE A 74 -29.79 51.90 34.73
C ILE A 74 -30.53 51.28 33.52
N ASP A 75 -30.37 49.96 33.31
CA ASP A 75 -31.09 49.12 32.34
C ASP A 75 -30.78 49.25 30.83
N ILE A 76 -29.51 49.46 30.45
CA ILE A 76 -28.99 49.03 29.12
C ILE A 76 -28.00 47.86 29.21
N ARG A 77 -28.47 46.79 29.86
CA ARG A 77 -28.33 45.38 29.41
C ARG A 77 -27.03 44.99 28.68
N SER A 78 -25.96 44.80 29.45
CA SER A 78 -24.91 43.77 29.26
C SER A 78 -24.51 43.43 27.80
N ARG A 79 -23.48 44.11 27.25
CA ARG A 79 -22.95 43.78 25.92
C ARG A 79 -21.76 42.80 25.87
N ASP A 80 -21.21 42.42 27.03
CA ASP A 80 -20.29 41.29 27.14
C ASP A 80 -20.55 40.50 28.45
N PRO A 81 -20.89 39.18 28.38
CA PRO A 81 -20.98 38.31 29.56
C PRO A 81 -19.67 38.23 30.38
N TYR A 82 -18.52 38.39 29.73
CA TYR A 82 -17.20 38.29 30.36
C TYR A 82 -16.95 39.45 31.33
N VAL A 83 -17.29 40.68 30.95
CA VAL A 83 -17.25 41.87 31.82
C VAL A 83 -18.12 41.67 33.05
N SER A 84 -19.36 41.17 32.88
CA SER A 84 -20.27 40.93 34.02
C SER A 84 -19.75 39.86 34.98
N MET A 85 -19.12 38.78 34.48
CA MET A 85 -18.49 37.78 35.35
C MET A 85 -17.24 38.33 36.06
N PHE A 86 -16.44 39.17 35.39
CA PHE A 86 -15.23 39.73 35.98
C PHE A 86 -15.54 40.78 37.06
N SER A 87 -16.57 41.62 36.90
CA SER A 87 -16.95 42.58 37.96
C SER A 87 -17.45 41.84 39.20
N LYS A 88 -18.30 40.83 39.02
CA LYS A 88 -18.73 39.96 40.12
C LYS A 88 -17.55 39.26 40.80
N TYR A 89 -16.55 38.81 40.04
CA TYR A 89 -15.35 38.21 40.63
C TYR A 89 -14.58 39.19 41.54
N LEU A 90 -14.45 40.47 41.15
CA LEU A 90 -13.84 41.50 41.98
C LEU A 90 -14.67 41.78 43.25
N GLU A 91 -16.00 41.83 43.13
CA GLU A 91 -16.92 41.97 44.27
C GLU A 91 -16.84 40.79 45.26
N ASP A 92 -16.94 39.55 44.76
CA ASP A 92 -16.83 38.31 45.54
C ASP A 92 -15.46 38.22 46.27
N ARG A 93 -14.41 38.79 45.68
CA ARG A 93 -13.05 38.88 46.25
C ARG A 93 -12.80 40.11 47.12
N ARG A 94 -13.68 41.12 47.10
CA ARG A 94 -13.49 42.47 47.68
C ARG A 94 -12.24 43.19 47.17
N ILE A 95 -11.94 43.06 45.89
CA ILE A 95 -10.83 43.75 45.23
C ILE A 95 -11.33 45.11 44.72
N ASP A 96 -10.64 46.19 45.08
CA ASP A 96 -10.88 47.52 44.53
C ASP A 96 -10.45 47.60 43.06
N LEU A 97 -11.29 48.21 42.21
CA LEU A 97 -11.10 48.29 40.76
C LEU A 97 -9.78 49.01 40.38
N LYS A 98 -9.41 50.08 41.12
CA LYS A 98 -8.19 50.85 40.86
C LYS A 98 -6.93 50.09 41.28
N SER A 99 -7.04 49.32 42.36
CA SER A 99 -6.00 48.39 42.82
C SER A 99 -5.80 47.24 41.82
N GLN A 100 -6.87 46.68 41.25
CA GLN A 100 -6.75 45.69 40.16
C GLN A 100 -6.15 46.32 38.90
N GLU A 101 -6.60 47.51 38.48
CA GLU A 101 -6.06 48.23 37.33
C GLU A 101 -4.54 48.43 37.46
N MET A 102 -4.06 48.89 38.62
CA MET A 102 -2.64 49.06 38.89
C MET A 102 -1.85 47.75 38.78
N LEU A 103 -2.33 46.67 39.41
CA LEU A 103 -1.69 45.35 39.37
C LEU A 103 -1.68 44.74 37.96
N SER A 104 -2.77 44.90 37.21
CA SER A 104 -2.90 44.38 35.83
C SER A 104 -1.98 45.13 34.87
N VAL A 105 -1.82 46.44 35.05
CA VAL A 105 -0.87 47.26 34.28
C VAL A 105 0.58 46.92 34.66
N GLU A 106 0.90 46.66 35.92
CA GLU A 106 2.24 46.19 36.33
C GLU A 106 2.55 44.80 35.75
N ALA A 107 1.61 43.86 35.85
CA ALA A 107 1.73 42.52 35.27
C ALA A 107 1.92 42.57 33.75
N ALA A 108 1.12 43.36 33.03
CA ALA A 108 1.27 43.55 31.58
C ALA A 108 2.62 44.17 31.21
N ASN A 109 3.12 45.16 31.97
CA ASN A 109 4.45 45.72 31.76
C ASN A 109 5.57 44.70 31.99
N SER A 110 5.43 43.83 32.99
CA SER A 110 6.36 42.71 33.27
C SER A 110 6.36 41.67 32.13
N VAL A 111 5.18 41.26 31.66
CA VAL A 111 5.02 40.36 30.50
C VAL A 111 5.63 40.97 29.23
N MET A 112 5.39 42.26 28.98
CA MET A 112 5.99 42.98 27.85
C MET A 112 7.52 43.13 27.97
N ALA A 113 8.06 43.29 29.18
CA ALA A 113 9.50 43.26 29.41
C ALA A 113 10.09 41.87 29.12
N LYS A 114 9.42 40.79 29.55
CA LYS A 114 9.80 39.41 29.23
C LYS A 114 9.76 39.14 27.73
N LEU A 115 8.72 39.58 27.02
CA LEU A 115 8.63 39.42 25.56
C LEU A 115 9.78 40.13 24.83
N ARG A 116 10.12 41.38 25.21
CA ARG A 116 11.28 42.10 24.65
C ARG A 116 12.57 41.30 24.87
N ALA A 117 12.81 40.80 26.09
CA ALA A 117 13.99 39.98 26.40
C ALA A 117 14.02 38.65 25.62
N GLN A 118 12.87 38.00 25.42
CA GLN A 118 12.77 36.77 24.63
C GLN A 118 12.97 36.98 23.12
N MET A 119 12.66 38.18 22.61
CA MET A 119 12.84 38.57 21.21
C MET A 119 14.26 39.09 20.89
N GLU A 120 14.98 39.63 21.88
CA GLU A 120 16.33 40.21 21.70
C GLU A 120 17.32 39.29 20.94
N PRO A 121 17.42 37.96 21.21
CA PRO A 121 18.29 37.05 20.44
C PRO A 121 18.01 37.01 18.93
N PHE A 122 16.77 37.29 18.52
CA PHE A 122 16.38 37.30 17.11
C PHE A 122 16.68 38.63 16.42
N ARG A 123 16.74 39.76 17.16
CA ARG A 123 17.10 41.07 16.60
C ARG A 123 18.48 41.03 15.94
N TYR A 124 19.39 40.22 16.48
CA TYR A 124 20.75 40.07 15.94
C TYR A 124 20.83 39.40 14.54
N ILE A 125 19.75 38.82 14.01
CA ILE A 125 19.71 38.42 12.58
C ILE A 125 19.52 39.64 11.67
N ALA A 126 18.63 40.56 12.07
CA ALA A 126 18.20 41.70 11.26
C ALA A 126 19.17 42.89 11.31
N ASP A 127 19.96 43.01 12.38
CA ASP A 127 21.03 44.01 12.47
C ASP A 127 22.15 43.72 11.46
N GLU A 128 22.57 44.72 10.69
CA GLU A 128 23.70 44.60 9.76
C GLU A 128 25.02 44.40 10.51
N LYS A 129 25.18 45.03 11.70
CA LYS A 129 26.44 45.15 12.45
C LYS A 129 26.84 43.90 13.23
N THR A 130 26.00 42.86 13.27
CA THR A 130 26.26 41.68 14.10
C THR A 130 27.26 40.70 13.48
N PRO A 131 28.08 40.01 14.31
CA PRO A 131 29.10 39.09 13.84
C PRO A 131 28.55 37.98 12.94
N TRP A 132 29.30 37.67 11.88
CA TRP A 132 28.90 36.73 10.83
C TRP A 132 28.70 35.30 11.37
N GLU A 133 29.37 34.95 12.47
CA GLU A 133 29.26 33.67 13.16
C GLU A 133 27.81 33.41 13.59
N VAL A 134 27.15 34.42 14.16
CA VAL A 134 25.75 34.35 14.62
C VAL A 134 24.79 34.16 13.43
N LYS A 135 25.00 34.94 12.35
CA LYS A 135 24.24 34.82 11.11
C LYS A 135 24.43 33.44 10.46
N SER A 136 25.66 32.92 10.45
CA SER A 136 25.99 31.59 9.91
C SER A 136 25.31 30.47 10.71
N ALA A 137 25.17 30.61 12.03
CA ALA A 137 24.54 29.63 12.88
C ALA A 137 23.02 29.52 12.60
N ALA A 138 22.34 30.66 12.47
CA ALA A 138 20.94 30.71 12.03
C ALA A 138 20.75 30.08 10.64
N VAL A 139 21.60 30.43 9.66
CA VAL A 139 21.57 29.84 8.30
C VAL A 139 21.82 28.33 8.32
N ARG A 140 22.75 27.84 9.16
CA ARG A 140 23.00 26.40 9.37
C ARG A 140 21.77 25.69 9.94
N LEU A 141 21.03 26.30 10.87
CA LEU A 141 19.79 25.75 11.42
C LEU A 141 18.69 25.65 10.35
N VAL A 142 18.49 26.71 9.56
CA VAL A 142 17.54 26.72 8.42
C VAL A 142 17.90 25.65 7.39
N ASN A 143 19.17 25.53 7.02
CA ASN A 143 19.64 24.51 6.09
C ASN A 143 19.49 23.08 6.65
N LYS A 144 19.68 22.87 7.95
CA LYS A 144 19.39 21.60 8.64
C LYS A 144 17.90 21.25 8.56
N ALA A 145 17.01 22.21 8.77
CA ALA A 145 15.56 22.03 8.62
C ALA A 145 15.15 21.72 7.17
N HIS A 146 15.70 22.41 6.17
CA HIS A 146 15.47 22.12 4.75
C HIS A 146 16.03 20.75 4.33
N LYS A 147 17.21 20.35 4.82
CA LYS A 147 17.79 19.02 4.60
C LYS A 147 16.89 17.93 5.22
N PHE A 148 16.34 18.17 6.42
CA PHE A 148 15.37 17.26 7.05
C PHE A 148 14.07 17.13 6.25
N LYS A 149 13.44 18.25 5.85
CA LYS A 149 12.22 18.26 5.03
C LYS A 149 12.44 17.49 3.71
N ARG A 150 13.53 17.76 2.98
CA ARG A 150 13.88 17.03 1.74
C ARG A 150 14.09 15.53 1.99
N ASN A 151 14.84 15.15 3.03
CA ASN A 151 15.11 13.76 3.37
C ASN A 151 13.82 13.01 3.79
N LYS A 152 12.92 13.61 4.57
CA LYS A 152 11.61 13.04 4.93
C LYS A 152 10.77 12.72 3.68
N MET A 153 10.72 13.63 2.71
CA MET A 153 10.00 13.42 1.45
C MET A 153 10.67 12.35 0.57
N TRP A 154 12.01 12.35 0.47
CA TRP A 154 12.76 11.32 -0.25
C TRP A 154 12.53 9.92 0.34
N ARG A 155 12.59 9.75 1.67
CA ARG A 155 12.26 8.47 2.34
C ARG A 155 10.81 8.03 2.14
N LYS A 156 9.85 8.98 2.02
CA LYS A 156 8.45 8.63 1.68
C LYS A 156 8.38 8.09 0.25
N ARG A 157 9.01 8.76 -0.72
CA ARG A 157 9.07 8.31 -2.13
C ARG A 157 9.78 6.97 -2.28
N LYS A 158 10.97 6.78 -1.70
CA LYS A 158 11.72 5.52 -1.78
C LYS A 158 10.92 4.35 -1.20
N ARG A 159 10.23 4.52 -0.07
CA ARG A 159 9.38 3.47 0.50
C ARG A 159 8.14 3.17 -0.35
N LYS A 160 7.49 4.20 -0.94
CA LYS A 160 6.38 3.97 -1.88
C LYS A 160 6.86 3.15 -3.09
N HIS A 161 8.01 3.51 -3.66
CA HIS A 161 8.55 2.82 -4.83
C HIS A 161 8.97 1.36 -4.55
N ILE A 162 9.53 1.08 -3.37
CA ILE A 162 9.81 -0.30 -2.96
C ILE A 162 8.51 -1.09 -2.81
N ALA A 163 7.48 -0.52 -2.18
CA ALA A 163 6.18 -1.18 -2.06
C ALA A 163 5.48 -1.38 -3.42
N GLU A 164 5.62 -0.45 -4.37
CA GLU A 164 5.15 -0.60 -5.76
C GLU A 164 5.85 -1.74 -6.51
N MET A 165 7.15 -1.95 -6.27
CA MET A 165 7.88 -3.06 -6.88
C MET A 165 7.48 -4.41 -6.27
N VAL A 166 7.38 -4.49 -4.95
CA VAL A 166 6.95 -5.72 -4.24
C VAL A 166 5.48 -6.07 -4.57
N ALA A 167 4.60 -5.08 -4.71
CA ALA A 167 3.22 -5.32 -5.15
C ALA A 167 3.17 -5.94 -6.56
N LYS A 168 3.96 -5.42 -7.51
CA LYS A 168 4.05 -5.98 -8.87
C LYS A 168 4.65 -7.38 -8.92
N GLU A 169 5.57 -7.69 -8.01
CA GLU A 169 6.15 -9.03 -7.85
C GLU A 169 5.08 -10.02 -7.35
N HIS A 170 4.26 -9.62 -6.36
CA HIS A 170 3.08 -10.40 -5.95
C HIS A 170 2.03 -10.54 -7.06
N GLU A 171 1.68 -9.46 -7.77
CA GLU A 171 0.76 -9.50 -8.92
C GLU A 171 1.22 -10.48 -10.01
N GLN A 172 2.53 -10.61 -10.24
CA GLN A 172 3.11 -11.58 -11.19
C GLN A 172 3.02 -13.03 -10.70
N PHE A 173 3.22 -13.28 -9.40
CA PHE A 173 3.01 -14.61 -8.83
C PHE A 173 1.53 -15.01 -8.84
N GLU A 174 0.62 -14.10 -8.47
CA GLU A 174 -0.82 -14.34 -8.53
C GLU A 174 -1.32 -14.62 -9.96
N GLN A 175 -0.75 -13.93 -10.97
CA GLN A 175 -1.02 -14.22 -12.38
C GLN A 175 -0.51 -15.60 -12.80
N ALA A 176 0.71 -15.98 -12.40
CA ALA A 176 1.28 -17.28 -12.73
C ALA A 176 0.50 -18.45 -12.08
N ASP A 177 0.04 -18.30 -10.84
CA ASP A 177 -0.80 -19.28 -10.16
C ASP A 177 -2.19 -19.40 -10.83
N GLN A 178 -2.80 -18.26 -11.23
CA GLN A 178 -4.05 -18.25 -11.99
C GLN A 178 -3.90 -18.93 -13.36
N GLU A 179 -2.83 -18.65 -14.11
CA GLU A 179 -2.55 -19.32 -15.39
C GLU A 179 -2.34 -20.84 -15.20
N ALA A 180 -1.67 -21.26 -14.12
CA ALA A 180 -1.47 -22.67 -13.80
C ALA A 180 -2.80 -23.38 -13.44
N ASP A 181 -3.68 -22.73 -12.68
CA ASP A 181 -5.00 -23.28 -12.34
C ASP A 181 -5.96 -23.30 -13.52
N GLU A 182 -5.96 -22.26 -14.37
CA GLU A 182 -6.67 -22.29 -15.65
C GLU A 182 -6.15 -23.42 -16.54
N TRP A 183 -4.84 -23.63 -16.63
CA TRP A 183 -4.26 -24.73 -17.40
C TRP A 183 -4.69 -26.10 -16.85
N ARG A 184 -4.64 -26.29 -15.52
CA ARG A 184 -5.13 -27.50 -14.85
C ARG A 184 -6.62 -27.74 -15.14
N ALA A 185 -7.47 -26.72 -15.01
CA ALA A 185 -8.89 -26.80 -15.30
C ALA A 185 -9.17 -27.16 -16.77
N ARG A 186 -8.43 -26.55 -17.72
CA ARG A 186 -8.54 -26.84 -19.16
C ARG A 186 -8.18 -28.29 -19.49
N GLU A 187 -7.13 -28.88 -18.90
CA GLU A 187 -6.78 -30.29 -19.17
C GLU A 187 -7.74 -31.27 -18.49
N ILE A 188 -8.19 -30.98 -17.26
CA ILE A 188 -9.27 -31.75 -16.60
C ILE A 188 -10.53 -31.76 -17.46
N ALA A 189 -10.93 -30.62 -18.04
CA ALA A 189 -12.06 -30.52 -18.94
C ALA A 189 -11.86 -31.34 -20.23
N LYS A 190 -10.66 -31.31 -20.84
CA LYS A 190 -10.32 -32.17 -21.99
C LYS A 190 -10.44 -33.65 -21.63
N ASP A 191 -9.95 -34.09 -20.48
CA ASP A 191 -10.04 -35.49 -20.07
C ASP A 191 -11.48 -35.94 -19.74
N ILE A 192 -12.29 -35.06 -19.17
CA ILE A 192 -13.74 -35.30 -19.00
C ILE A 192 -14.41 -35.45 -20.38
N ALA A 193 -14.07 -34.60 -21.35
CA ALA A 193 -14.59 -34.70 -22.72
C ALA A 193 -14.14 -35.99 -23.44
N LYS A 194 -12.84 -36.34 -23.38
CA LYS A 194 -12.29 -37.61 -23.88
C LYS A 194 -13.07 -38.82 -23.31
N ARG A 195 -13.26 -38.85 -21.98
CA ARG A 195 -14.03 -39.90 -21.28
C ARG A 195 -15.51 -39.93 -21.66
N LYS A 196 -16.15 -38.78 -21.90
CA LYS A 196 -17.54 -38.71 -22.39
C LYS A 196 -17.68 -39.27 -23.81
N VAL A 197 -16.75 -38.94 -24.71
CA VAL A 197 -16.72 -39.48 -26.08
C VAL A 197 -16.45 -40.98 -26.09
N GLN A 198 -15.53 -41.48 -25.24
CA GLN A 198 -15.28 -42.92 -25.09
C GLN A 198 -16.55 -43.68 -24.69
N LYS A 199 -17.25 -43.23 -23.63
CA LYS A 199 -18.53 -43.83 -23.19
C LYS A 199 -19.61 -43.76 -24.27
N MET A 200 -19.70 -42.66 -25.01
CA MET A 200 -20.64 -42.52 -26.13
C MET A 200 -20.34 -43.54 -27.25
N ASN A 201 -19.06 -43.75 -27.58
CA ASN A 201 -18.64 -44.73 -28.56
C ASN A 201 -18.85 -46.18 -28.09
N GLU A 202 -18.78 -46.45 -26.79
CA GLU A 202 -19.14 -47.75 -26.20
C GLU A 202 -20.65 -48.02 -26.32
N ILE A 203 -21.49 -47.04 -25.96
CA ILE A 203 -22.95 -47.12 -26.12
C ILE A 203 -23.33 -47.31 -27.59
N ALA A 204 -22.72 -46.59 -28.52
CA ALA A 204 -22.95 -46.76 -29.95
C ALA A 204 -22.56 -48.16 -30.45
N LYS A 205 -21.43 -48.71 -29.98
CA LYS A 205 -21.00 -50.09 -30.29
C LYS A 205 -21.93 -51.16 -29.69
N LEU A 206 -22.58 -50.89 -28.56
CA LEU A 206 -23.57 -51.79 -27.99
C LEU A 206 -24.86 -51.78 -28.83
N LYS A 207 -25.43 -50.59 -29.12
CA LYS A 207 -26.61 -50.46 -29.98
C LYS A 207 -26.40 -51.08 -31.36
N ALA A 208 -25.25 -50.85 -32.00
CA ALA A 208 -24.94 -51.44 -33.30
C ALA A 208 -24.82 -52.98 -33.29
N LYS A 209 -24.46 -53.58 -32.14
CA LYS A 209 -24.48 -55.05 -31.96
C LYS A 209 -25.88 -55.59 -31.68
N GLU A 210 -26.72 -54.81 -31.01
CA GLU A 210 -28.10 -55.13 -30.69
C GLU A 210 -28.97 -55.12 -31.94
N GLU A 211 -28.94 -54.03 -32.72
CA GLU A 211 -29.62 -53.95 -34.02
C GLU A 211 -29.11 -55.00 -35.01
N ARG A 212 -27.80 -55.30 -35.02
CA ARG A 212 -27.28 -56.40 -35.85
C ARG A 212 -27.92 -57.74 -35.48
N LYS A 213 -28.01 -58.09 -34.20
CA LYS A 213 -28.65 -59.35 -33.75
C LYS A 213 -30.12 -59.40 -34.12
N ARG A 214 -30.82 -58.27 -33.98
CA ARG A 214 -32.21 -58.13 -34.38
C ARG A 214 -32.38 -58.42 -35.88
N LEU A 215 -31.65 -57.71 -36.73
CA LEU A 215 -31.66 -57.91 -38.18
C LEU A 215 -31.25 -59.34 -38.59
N GLU A 216 -30.32 -59.96 -37.86
CA GLU A 216 -29.89 -61.36 -38.06
C GLU A 216 -31.03 -62.34 -37.77
N SER A 217 -31.84 -62.10 -36.73
CA SER A 217 -33.05 -62.90 -36.43
C SER A 217 -34.25 -62.60 -37.34
N GLU A 218 -34.41 -61.36 -37.80
CA GLU A 218 -35.42 -61.00 -38.81
C GLU A 218 -35.10 -61.65 -40.17
N LEU A 219 -33.81 -61.71 -40.55
CA LEU A 219 -33.34 -62.41 -41.74
C LEU A 219 -33.51 -63.94 -41.64
N GLU A 220 -33.24 -64.54 -40.48
CA GLU A 220 -33.50 -65.98 -40.25
C GLU A 220 -34.99 -66.31 -40.46
N LEU A 221 -35.90 -65.48 -39.93
CA LEU A 221 -37.34 -65.63 -40.14
C LEU A 221 -37.73 -65.54 -41.63
N VAL A 222 -37.17 -64.57 -42.37
CA VAL A 222 -37.41 -64.43 -43.82
C VAL A 222 -36.94 -65.66 -44.59
N LEU A 223 -35.77 -66.24 -44.26
CA LEU A 223 -35.29 -67.48 -44.87
C LEU A 223 -36.20 -68.67 -44.57
N VAL A 224 -36.73 -68.79 -43.35
CA VAL A 224 -37.72 -69.83 -43.01
C VAL A 224 -39.02 -69.65 -43.82
N VAL A 225 -39.50 -68.41 -43.98
CA VAL A 225 -40.69 -68.12 -44.80
C VAL A 225 -40.46 -68.47 -46.27
N GLU A 226 -39.32 -68.11 -46.85
CA GLU A 226 -38.95 -68.46 -48.23
C GLU A 226 -38.95 -69.99 -48.43
N LYS A 227 -38.34 -70.75 -47.52
CA LYS A 227 -38.31 -72.22 -47.61
C LYS A 227 -39.69 -72.87 -47.39
N LEU A 228 -40.56 -72.25 -46.59
CA LEU A 228 -41.97 -72.66 -46.49
C LEU A 228 -42.76 -72.35 -47.78
N GLN A 229 -42.48 -71.24 -48.45
CA GLN A 229 -43.07 -70.91 -49.76
C GLN A 229 -42.58 -71.87 -50.86
N GLU A 230 -41.29 -72.22 -50.91
CA GLU A 230 -40.76 -73.26 -51.78
C GLU A 230 -41.49 -74.59 -51.57
N LEU A 231 -41.62 -75.05 -50.32
CA LEU A 231 -42.31 -76.28 -49.97
C LEU A 231 -43.80 -76.25 -50.32
N ARG A 232 -44.49 -75.10 -50.13
CA ARG A 232 -45.87 -74.89 -50.60
C ARG A 232 -45.95 -75.03 -52.13
N SER A 233 -45.03 -74.42 -52.87
CA SER A 233 -45.01 -74.48 -54.34
C SER A 233 -44.81 -75.91 -54.86
N ILE A 234 -43.89 -76.67 -54.26
CA ILE A 234 -43.62 -78.08 -54.59
C ILE A 234 -44.84 -78.96 -54.27
N ARG A 235 -45.50 -78.73 -53.12
CA ARG A 235 -46.74 -79.43 -52.74
C ARG A 235 -47.88 -79.12 -53.70
N ILE A 236 -48.06 -77.86 -54.09
CA ILE A 236 -49.03 -77.40 -55.09
C ILE A 236 -48.79 -78.08 -56.44
N GLN A 237 -47.55 -78.07 -56.94
CA GLN A 237 -47.20 -78.75 -58.19
C GLN A 237 -47.43 -80.26 -58.13
N LYS A 238 -47.16 -80.90 -56.98
CA LYS A 238 -47.41 -82.34 -56.78
C LYS A 238 -48.91 -82.65 -56.81
N LEU A 239 -49.74 -81.88 -56.10
CA LEU A 239 -51.20 -82.05 -56.10
C LEU A 239 -51.79 -81.82 -57.50
N LYS A 240 -51.35 -80.79 -58.22
CA LYS A 240 -51.76 -80.50 -59.60
C LYS A 240 -51.38 -81.64 -60.56
N LYS A 241 -50.20 -82.26 -60.39
CA LYS A 241 -49.79 -83.48 -61.12
C LYS A 241 -50.58 -84.74 -60.73
N GLN A 242 -51.20 -84.77 -59.55
CA GLN A 242 -52.06 -85.85 -59.08
C GLN A 242 -53.54 -85.66 -59.50
N GLY A 243 -53.86 -84.64 -60.30
CA GLY A 243 -55.22 -84.36 -60.77
C GLY A 243 -56.08 -83.53 -59.80
N HIS A 244 -55.54 -83.10 -58.66
CA HIS A 244 -56.22 -82.15 -57.78
C HIS A 244 -56.15 -80.75 -58.39
N PHE A 245 -57.29 -80.25 -58.87
CA PHE A 245 -57.43 -78.85 -59.26
C PHE A 245 -57.44 -77.98 -58.00
N LEU A 246 -56.55 -76.98 -57.95
CA LEU A 246 -56.57 -75.93 -56.93
C LEU A 246 -57.37 -74.75 -57.49
N PRO A 247 -58.33 -74.16 -56.74
CA PRO A 247 -59.11 -73.03 -57.23
C PRO A 247 -58.25 -71.78 -57.47
N ASP A 248 -58.58 -71.00 -58.51
CA ASP A 248 -58.01 -69.66 -58.78
C ASP A 248 -58.51 -68.60 -57.77
N GLU A 249 -58.74 -69.03 -56.53
CA GLU A 249 -59.21 -68.25 -55.38
C GLU A 249 -58.04 -67.95 -54.43
N ASP A 250 -57.03 -68.83 -54.38
CA ASP A 250 -55.75 -68.61 -53.67
C ASP A 250 -55.06 -67.34 -54.21
N ASP A 251 -55.01 -67.16 -55.53
CA ASP A 251 -54.38 -65.99 -56.17
C ASP A 251 -55.17 -64.70 -55.90
N LYS A 252 -56.51 -64.74 -55.96
CA LYS A 252 -57.40 -63.60 -55.63
C LYS A 252 -57.40 -63.26 -54.14
N PHE A 253 -57.08 -64.23 -53.28
CA PHE A 253 -56.86 -63.99 -51.87
C PHE A 253 -55.49 -63.34 -51.64
N LEU A 254 -54.43 -63.82 -52.29
CA LEU A 254 -53.10 -63.20 -52.24
C LEU A 254 -53.11 -61.76 -52.78
N GLU A 255 -53.79 -61.49 -53.89
CA GLU A 255 -53.98 -60.15 -54.45
C GLU A 255 -54.71 -59.21 -53.46
N LYS A 256 -55.73 -59.71 -52.75
CA LYS A 256 -56.41 -58.95 -51.67
C LYS A 256 -55.54 -58.73 -50.45
N VAL A 257 -54.73 -59.71 -50.05
CA VAL A 257 -53.79 -59.57 -48.94
C VAL A 257 -52.69 -58.56 -49.29
N GLN A 258 -52.15 -58.61 -50.51
CA GLN A 258 -51.18 -57.62 -50.98
C GLN A 258 -51.80 -56.22 -51.02
N ALA A 259 -53.01 -56.05 -51.59
CA ALA A 259 -53.69 -54.77 -51.61
C ALA A 259 -54.02 -54.23 -50.20
N ALA A 260 -54.28 -55.11 -49.22
CA ALA A 260 -54.47 -54.72 -47.82
C ALA A 260 -53.14 -54.29 -47.16
N VAL A 261 -52.04 -54.98 -47.45
CA VAL A 261 -50.70 -54.61 -46.94
C VAL A 261 -50.20 -53.31 -47.56
N GLU A 262 -50.37 -53.10 -48.88
CA GLU A 262 -50.01 -51.83 -49.54
C GLU A 262 -50.82 -50.64 -49.00
N GLU A 263 -52.07 -50.88 -48.59
CA GLU A 263 -52.92 -49.86 -47.98
C GLU A 263 -52.58 -49.63 -46.49
N GLU A 264 -52.19 -50.67 -45.75
CA GLU A 264 -51.62 -50.55 -44.39
C GLU A 264 -50.28 -49.79 -44.41
N GLU A 265 -49.40 -50.06 -45.37
CA GLU A 265 -48.14 -49.31 -45.56
C GLU A 265 -48.40 -47.84 -45.90
N ARG A 266 -49.39 -47.52 -46.75
CA ARG A 266 -49.81 -46.11 -46.98
C ARG A 266 -50.31 -45.45 -45.70
N GLN A 267 -51.11 -46.14 -44.90
CA GLN A 267 -51.65 -45.59 -43.66
C GLN A 267 -50.56 -45.42 -42.60
N ALA A 268 -49.58 -46.32 -42.54
CA ALA A 268 -48.39 -46.19 -41.69
C ALA A 268 -47.50 -45.01 -42.11
N LEU A 269 -47.25 -44.82 -43.41
CA LEU A 269 -46.53 -43.66 -43.94
C LEU A 269 -47.26 -42.35 -43.65
N ALA A 270 -48.58 -42.28 -43.89
CA ALA A 270 -49.38 -41.11 -43.58
C ALA A 270 -49.42 -40.80 -42.07
N ALA A 271 -49.50 -41.83 -41.22
CA ALA A 271 -49.40 -41.66 -39.77
C ALA A 271 -48.04 -41.08 -39.37
N ALA A 272 -46.94 -41.67 -39.86
CA ALA A 272 -45.57 -41.23 -39.61
C ALA A 272 -45.31 -39.79 -40.06
N ASP A 273 -45.82 -39.38 -41.24
CA ASP A 273 -45.75 -37.99 -41.71
C ASP A 273 -46.52 -37.04 -40.76
N THR A 274 -47.70 -37.44 -40.26
CA THR A 274 -48.42 -36.60 -39.27
C THR A 274 -47.73 -36.55 -37.92
N ASP A 275 -47.07 -37.61 -37.47
CA ASP A 275 -46.33 -37.62 -36.20
C ASP A 275 -45.03 -36.83 -36.31
N ALA A 276 -44.28 -36.95 -37.42
CA ALA A 276 -43.14 -36.08 -37.71
C ALA A 276 -43.55 -34.60 -37.78
N ALA A 277 -44.72 -34.28 -38.32
CA ALA A 277 -45.27 -32.92 -38.30
C ALA A 277 -45.65 -32.45 -36.88
N LYS A 278 -46.22 -33.31 -36.03
CA LYS A 278 -46.52 -33.00 -34.61
C LYS A 278 -45.23 -32.75 -33.83
N ASP A 279 -44.22 -33.60 -34.00
CA ASP A 279 -42.91 -33.44 -33.35
C ASP A 279 -42.19 -32.17 -33.81
N ALA A 280 -42.27 -31.81 -35.09
CA ALA A 280 -41.73 -30.54 -35.59
C ALA A 280 -42.43 -29.32 -34.95
N ILE A 281 -43.75 -29.38 -34.75
CA ILE A 281 -44.52 -28.34 -34.05
C ILE A 281 -44.13 -28.29 -32.56
N ALA A 282 -44.01 -29.44 -31.90
CA ALA A 282 -43.63 -29.52 -30.48
C ALA A 282 -42.22 -28.94 -30.24
N ASN A 283 -41.23 -29.33 -31.04
CA ASN A 283 -39.87 -28.77 -30.98
C ASN A 283 -39.85 -27.25 -31.26
N ALA A 284 -40.71 -26.76 -32.17
CA ALA A 284 -40.85 -25.32 -32.42
C ALA A 284 -41.50 -24.57 -31.23
N GLU A 285 -42.44 -25.19 -30.52
CA GLU A 285 -42.98 -24.63 -29.27
C GLU A 285 -41.97 -24.62 -28.12
N GLU A 286 -41.21 -25.69 -27.92
CA GLU A 286 -40.16 -25.73 -26.89
C GLU A 286 -39.04 -24.72 -27.16
N SER A 287 -38.69 -24.51 -28.44
CA SER A 287 -37.79 -23.45 -28.87
C SER A 287 -38.32 -22.06 -28.51
N ARG A 288 -39.62 -21.80 -28.73
CA ARG A 288 -40.28 -20.53 -28.34
C ARG A 288 -40.33 -20.33 -26.83
N LYS A 289 -40.66 -21.39 -26.07
CA LYS A 289 -40.66 -21.38 -24.59
C LYS A 289 -39.26 -21.13 -24.02
N THR A 290 -38.21 -21.61 -24.70
CA THR A 290 -36.82 -21.37 -24.33
C THR A 290 -36.42 -19.90 -24.52
N ILE A 291 -36.77 -19.29 -25.67
CA ILE A 291 -36.44 -17.88 -25.98
C ILE A 291 -37.15 -16.90 -25.03
N HIS A 292 -38.39 -17.20 -24.61
CA HIS A 292 -39.15 -16.31 -23.73
C HIS A 292 -38.59 -16.23 -22.28
N ASN A 293 -37.64 -17.08 -21.91
CA ASN A 293 -37.00 -17.09 -20.59
C ASN A 293 -35.66 -16.32 -20.54
N SER A 294 -35.30 -15.58 -21.60
CA SER A 294 -34.07 -14.78 -21.65
C SER A 294 -34.30 -13.35 -22.16
N GLU A 295 -35.02 -12.54 -21.38
CA GLU A 295 -35.11 -11.08 -21.57
C GLU A 295 -34.29 -10.34 -20.48
N PRO A 296 -33.39 -9.40 -20.82
CA PRO A 296 -32.49 -8.79 -19.86
C PRO A 296 -33.02 -7.46 -19.28
N VAL A 297 -33.16 -7.38 -17.95
CA VAL A 297 -33.42 -6.13 -17.23
C VAL A 297 -32.46 -5.99 -16.03
N SER A 298 -32.04 -4.75 -15.76
CA SER A 298 -31.00 -4.40 -14.80
C SER A 298 -31.54 -3.85 -13.47
N THR A 299 -30.61 -3.65 -12.53
CA THR A 299 -30.65 -2.67 -11.42
C THR A 299 -31.62 -2.87 -10.23
N ASP A 300 -30.97 -3.25 -9.10
CA ASP A 300 -31.08 -2.61 -7.77
C ASP A 300 -32.20 -3.06 -6.79
N GLY A 301 -31.98 -2.90 -5.48
CA GLY A 301 -33.05 -2.93 -4.46
C GLY A 301 -33.07 -4.00 -3.34
N SER A 302 -32.00 -4.09 -2.51
CA SER A 302 -32.07 -4.24 -1.03
C SER A 302 -32.70 -5.47 -0.29
N SER A 303 -31.98 -5.90 0.77
CA SER A 303 -32.49 -6.36 2.11
C SER A 303 -33.01 -7.80 2.35
N ASP A 304 -32.21 -8.60 3.09
CA ASP A 304 -32.55 -9.38 4.32
C ASP A 304 -33.66 -10.49 4.31
N ASN A 305 -33.55 -11.70 4.89
CA ASN A 305 -32.74 -12.23 6.00
C ASN A 305 -33.02 -13.76 6.24
N VAL A 306 -32.26 -14.42 7.15
CA VAL A 306 -32.48 -15.78 7.74
C VAL A 306 -32.43 -17.00 6.76
N GLY A 307 -31.77 -18.13 7.04
CA GLY A 307 -30.92 -18.58 8.17
C GLY A 307 -30.87 -20.13 8.26
N VAL A 308 -30.28 -20.71 9.33
CA VAL A 308 -30.29 -22.17 9.71
C VAL A 308 -29.39 -23.10 8.85
N LYS A 309 -28.61 -24.09 9.36
CA LYS A 309 -27.84 -24.33 10.62
C LYS A 309 -27.03 -25.66 10.52
N LYS A 310 -25.78 -25.69 11.04
CA LYS A 310 -24.96 -26.89 11.41
C LYS A 310 -24.59 -27.87 10.25
N SER A 311 -23.65 -28.81 10.34
CA SER A 311 -22.79 -29.38 11.42
C SER A 311 -21.31 -29.47 10.92
N LYS A 312 -20.22 -29.49 11.71
CA LYS A 312 -19.76 -30.45 12.77
C LYS A 312 -19.72 -31.92 12.26
N ASP A 313 -18.75 -32.80 12.53
CA ASP A 313 -17.61 -32.93 13.48
C ASP A 313 -16.64 -34.05 12.95
N GLN A 314 -15.36 -34.29 13.34
CA GLN A 314 -14.34 -33.60 14.16
C GLN A 314 -12.89 -34.18 13.88
N VAL A 315 -11.84 -33.35 14.03
CA VAL A 315 -10.56 -33.54 14.80
C VAL A 315 -9.76 -34.88 14.82
N ASN A 316 -8.42 -34.76 14.78
CA ASN A 316 -7.52 -35.37 15.79
C ASN A 316 -6.17 -34.60 15.90
N ASP A 317 -5.81 -34.22 17.12
CA ASP A 317 -4.52 -33.59 17.51
C ASP A 317 -3.42 -34.64 17.75
N THR A 318 -2.20 -34.20 18.10
CA THR A 318 -1.48 -34.57 19.36
C THR A 318 0.00 -34.08 19.34
N ASP A 319 0.35 -33.15 20.25
CA ASP A 319 1.59 -33.02 21.07
C ASP A 319 3.04 -33.29 20.51
N LYS A 320 4.17 -32.80 21.07
CA LYS A 320 4.55 -31.78 22.09
C LYS A 320 6.09 -31.55 22.06
N THR A 321 6.56 -30.65 22.96
CA THR A 321 7.88 -30.64 23.67
C THR A 321 8.90 -29.67 23.05
N GLU A 322 9.21 -28.49 23.63
CA GLU A 322 10.06 -28.21 24.83
C GLU A 322 11.52 -28.69 24.68
N ILE A 323 12.59 -28.09 25.25
CA ILE A 323 12.94 -26.79 25.89
C ILE A 323 14.49 -26.75 25.91
N SER A 324 15.14 -25.59 25.78
CA SER A 324 16.41 -25.30 26.48
C SER A 324 16.69 -23.81 26.59
N ASP A 325 17.15 -23.38 27.76
CA ASP A 325 17.51 -22.00 28.15
C ASP A 325 19.03 -21.92 28.44
N PHE A 326 19.57 -20.70 28.64
CA PHE A 326 20.58 -20.29 29.65
C PHE A 326 21.50 -19.10 29.25
N THR A 327 21.30 -17.99 29.97
CA THR A 327 22.27 -17.03 30.54
C THR A 327 23.25 -16.20 29.70
N ASP A 328 23.04 -14.87 29.80
CA ASP A 328 24.01 -13.80 30.14
C ASP A 328 25.53 -14.02 30.02
N SER A 329 26.22 -13.05 29.40
CA SER A 329 27.07 -12.10 30.15
C SER A 329 27.66 -10.95 29.30
N GLU A 330 27.53 -9.71 29.79
CA GLU A 330 28.46 -8.59 29.52
C GLU A 330 29.61 -8.71 30.56
N PRO A 331 30.87 -8.35 30.22
CA PRO A 331 31.20 -6.92 30.24
C PRO A 331 32.27 -6.42 29.24
N GLY A 332 32.11 -5.17 28.79
CA GLY A 332 33.15 -4.16 29.07
C GLY A 332 34.11 -3.74 27.94
N GLY A 333 33.74 -2.64 27.27
CA GLY A 333 34.59 -1.44 27.17
C GLY A 333 35.89 -1.46 26.35
N SER A 334 35.86 -0.78 25.20
CA SER A 334 37.00 0.04 24.73
C SER A 334 36.51 1.31 24.02
N GLU A 335 37.38 2.30 23.87
CA GLU A 335 36.98 3.69 23.62
C GLU A 335 36.50 3.97 22.20
N LYS A 336 35.33 4.60 22.06
CA LYS A 336 34.94 5.30 20.82
C LYS A 336 35.65 6.66 20.75
N GLN A 337 36.95 6.66 20.48
CA GLN A 337 37.66 7.88 20.08
C GLN A 337 36.98 8.50 18.85
N ALA A 338 36.79 9.82 18.90
CA ALA A 338 36.02 10.53 17.89
C ALA A 338 36.85 10.72 16.60
N TYR A 339 36.34 10.23 15.47
CA TYR A 339 36.83 10.54 14.11
C TYR A 339 36.56 12.01 13.69
N ALA A 340 36.78 12.96 14.60
CA ALA A 340 36.62 14.39 14.37
C ALA A 340 37.91 15.07 13.85
N GLY A 341 39.09 14.53 14.16
CA GLY A 341 40.39 15.16 13.88
C GLY A 341 40.88 15.09 12.43
N LEU A 342 40.23 14.32 11.55
CA LEU A 342 40.75 14.04 10.20
C LEU A 342 40.42 15.11 9.14
N TYR A 343 39.55 16.08 9.46
CA TYR A 343 39.18 17.16 8.54
C TYR A 343 40.17 18.35 8.54
N ASP A 344 40.98 18.48 9.59
CA ASP A 344 41.91 19.60 9.78
C ASP A 344 43.15 19.50 8.86
N SER A 345 43.52 18.27 8.48
CA SER A 345 44.69 17.99 7.64
C SER A 345 44.63 18.55 6.20
N VAL A 346 43.46 19.02 5.75
CA VAL A 346 43.24 19.52 4.37
C VAL A 346 43.42 21.04 4.28
N ALA A 347 43.32 21.76 5.41
CA ALA A 347 43.34 23.23 5.46
C ALA A 347 44.69 23.86 5.07
N ASN A 348 45.79 23.10 5.18
CA ASN A 348 47.16 23.57 4.89
C ASN A 348 47.66 23.24 3.47
N LEU A 349 46.78 22.83 2.54
CA LEU A 349 47.15 22.56 1.15
C LEU A 349 47.31 23.88 0.35
N PRO A 350 48.21 23.91 -0.66
CA PRO A 350 48.30 25.02 -1.60
C PRO A 350 46.96 25.30 -2.30
N ILE A 351 46.72 26.57 -2.66
CA ILE A 351 45.42 27.08 -3.14
C ILE A 351 44.92 26.36 -4.40
N GLU A 352 45.85 25.86 -5.21
CA GLU A 352 45.64 25.07 -6.42
C GLU A 352 44.91 23.75 -6.13
N PHE A 353 45.21 23.10 -5.00
CA PHE A 353 44.57 21.85 -4.60
C PHE A 353 43.19 22.07 -3.95
N TYR A 354 42.95 23.27 -3.40
CA TYR A 354 41.66 23.63 -2.80
C TYR A 354 40.53 23.56 -3.84
N HIS A 355 40.81 23.91 -5.10
CA HIS A 355 39.88 23.76 -6.22
C HIS A 355 39.50 22.29 -6.45
N TYR A 356 40.49 21.38 -6.48
CA TYR A 356 40.29 19.95 -6.70
C TYR A 356 39.50 19.27 -5.57
N TYR A 357 39.84 19.54 -4.30
CA TYR A 357 39.19 18.90 -3.15
C TYR A 357 37.84 19.54 -2.76
N HIS A 358 37.69 20.85 -2.94
CA HIS A 358 36.52 21.57 -2.41
C HIS A 358 35.64 22.26 -3.46
N GLY A 359 36.12 22.52 -4.69
CA GLY A 359 35.35 23.21 -5.72
C GLY A 359 34.01 22.54 -6.05
N SER A 360 33.98 21.20 -6.02
CA SER A 360 32.79 20.38 -6.28
C SER A 360 31.65 20.55 -5.26
N ASN A 361 31.87 21.23 -4.13
CA ASN A 361 30.83 21.62 -3.19
C ASN A 361 30.10 22.90 -3.60
N THR A 362 30.67 23.66 -4.54
CA THR A 362 30.24 25.01 -4.93
C THR A 362 29.84 25.08 -6.40
N ASP A 363 30.53 24.35 -7.29
CA ASP A 363 30.23 24.27 -8.72
C ASP A 363 30.16 22.81 -9.22
N LEU A 364 29.25 22.57 -10.17
CA LEU A 364 29.08 21.29 -10.86
C LEU A 364 30.09 21.11 -12.01
N GLY A 365 30.55 22.20 -12.62
CA GLY A 365 31.59 22.18 -13.65
C GLY A 365 32.89 21.54 -13.15
N THR A 366 33.40 22.00 -12.01
CA THR A 366 34.61 21.41 -11.38
C THR A 366 34.43 19.93 -11.03
N LEU A 367 33.25 19.50 -10.59
CA LEU A 367 32.96 18.08 -10.33
C LEU A 367 33.00 17.25 -11.62
N ILE A 368 32.51 17.80 -12.74
CA ILE A 368 32.59 17.16 -14.06
C ILE A 368 34.03 17.11 -14.55
N GLU A 369 34.84 18.15 -14.32
CA GLU A 369 36.26 18.20 -14.67
C GLU A 369 37.07 17.16 -13.90
N VAL A 370 36.96 17.13 -12.57
CA VAL A 370 37.59 16.11 -11.71
C VAL A 370 37.12 14.70 -12.10
N ARG A 371 35.85 14.50 -12.47
CA ARG A 371 35.39 13.20 -12.96
C ARG A 371 36.03 12.82 -14.31
N ARG A 372 36.25 13.79 -15.21
CA ARG A 372 36.88 13.56 -16.52
C ARG A 372 38.37 13.21 -16.41
N THR A 373 39.10 13.74 -15.43
CA THR A 373 40.50 13.33 -15.20
C THR A 373 40.58 11.91 -14.63
N TRP A 374 39.71 11.55 -13.68
CA TRP A 374 39.62 10.17 -13.16
C TRP A 374 39.17 9.14 -14.20
N ASP A 375 38.33 9.53 -15.17
CA ASP A 375 37.90 8.67 -16.27
C ASP A 375 39.07 8.15 -17.13
N ALA A 376 40.20 8.87 -17.20
CA ALA A 376 41.41 8.42 -17.90
C ALA A 376 42.09 7.19 -17.25
N TYR A 377 41.71 6.86 -16.01
CA TYR A 377 42.18 5.69 -15.27
C TYR A 377 41.11 4.62 -15.02
N ILE A 378 39.83 4.99 -15.10
CA ILE A 378 38.69 4.13 -14.73
C ILE A 378 38.00 3.48 -15.94
N ARG A 379 38.08 4.08 -17.13
CA ARG A 379 37.45 3.52 -18.34
C ARG A 379 38.17 2.25 -18.84
N PRO A 380 37.46 1.31 -19.49
CA PRO A 380 38.10 0.23 -20.23
C PRO A 380 39.09 0.79 -21.27
N GLY A 381 40.33 0.30 -21.26
CA GLY A 381 41.43 0.84 -22.08
C GLY A 381 42.13 2.09 -21.50
N GLY A 382 41.73 2.58 -20.32
CA GLY A 382 42.43 3.63 -19.59
C GLY A 382 43.78 3.18 -19.03
N SER A 383 44.58 4.16 -18.59
CA SER A 383 45.87 3.88 -17.94
C SER A 383 45.68 3.39 -16.50
N ARG A 384 46.58 2.56 -15.96
CA ARG A 384 46.44 2.11 -14.57
C ARG A 384 46.79 3.25 -13.60
N ILE A 385 45.96 3.47 -12.57
CA ILE A 385 46.21 4.44 -11.50
C ILE A 385 47.65 4.25 -10.96
N PRO A 386 48.46 5.31 -10.83
CA PRO A 386 49.80 5.21 -10.25
C PRO A 386 49.76 4.65 -8.83
N GLY A 387 50.47 3.55 -8.58
CA GLY A 387 50.43 2.80 -7.31
C GLY A 387 50.97 3.54 -6.08
N HIS A 388 51.37 4.80 -6.22
CA HIS A 388 51.76 5.69 -5.14
C HIS A 388 50.70 6.77 -4.81
N TRP A 389 49.61 6.87 -5.59
CA TRP A 389 48.50 7.81 -5.33
C TRP A 389 47.41 7.22 -4.43
N VAL A 390 47.33 5.90 -4.37
CA VAL A 390 46.39 5.17 -3.52
C VAL A 390 47.19 4.10 -2.79
N GLN A 391 47.36 4.24 -1.47
CA GLN A 391 47.87 3.13 -0.66
C GLN A 391 46.85 1.98 -0.75
N PRO A 392 47.26 0.75 -1.09
CA PRO A 392 46.36 -0.39 -0.99
C PRO A 392 45.93 -0.58 0.48
N PRO A 393 44.70 -1.02 0.75
CA PRO A 393 44.30 -1.36 2.11
C PRO A 393 45.23 -2.47 2.66
N PRO A 394 45.45 -2.51 3.98
CA PRO A 394 46.19 -3.62 4.59
C PRO A 394 45.47 -4.95 4.27
N PRO A 395 46.22 -6.05 4.06
CA PRO A 395 45.64 -7.34 3.70
C PRO A 395 44.69 -7.82 4.79
N ALA A 396 43.51 -8.31 4.39
CA ALA A 396 42.42 -8.65 5.31
C ALA A 396 42.74 -9.79 6.29
N ASN A 397 43.76 -10.61 5.98
CA ASN A 397 44.42 -11.48 6.93
C ASN A 397 45.87 -11.78 6.47
N GLU A 398 46.65 -12.43 7.33
CA GLU A 398 48.06 -12.78 7.10
C GLU A 398 48.26 -13.75 5.93
N ILE A 399 47.28 -14.61 5.64
CA ILE A 399 47.26 -15.51 4.49
C ILE A 399 47.20 -14.70 3.19
N TRP A 400 46.29 -13.72 3.09
CA TRP A 400 46.23 -12.79 1.96
C TRP A 400 47.49 -11.92 1.83
N ALA A 401 48.15 -11.58 2.94
CA ALA A 401 49.43 -10.89 2.91
C ALA A 401 50.52 -11.72 2.20
N SER A 402 50.57 -13.03 2.48
CA SER A 402 51.57 -13.94 1.90
C SER A 402 51.51 -14.04 0.37
N TYR A 403 50.31 -13.92 -0.22
CA TYR A 403 50.11 -13.92 -1.68
C TYR A 403 50.41 -12.57 -2.36
N LEU A 404 50.49 -11.47 -1.61
CA LEU A 404 50.81 -10.14 -2.16
C LEU A 404 52.32 -9.86 -2.19
N ILE A 405 53.08 -10.51 -1.31
CA ILE A 405 54.55 -10.46 -1.31
C ILE A 405 55.07 -11.42 -2.38
N ARG A 406 55.45 -10.88 -3.55
CA ARG A 406 56.25 -11.67 -4.50
C ARG A 406 57.61 -12.00 -3.87
N PRO A 407 58.14 -13.22 -4.01
CA PRO A 407 59.55 -13.47 -3.78
C PRO A 407 60.41 -12.61 -4.74
N LYS A 408 61.64 -12.32 -4.32
CA LYS A 408 62.64 -11.58 -5.12
C LYS A 408 63.15 -12.41 -6.30
#